data_AF-A0A7W5YBK4-F1
#
_entry.id   AF-A0A7W5YBK4-F1
#
_cell.length_a   1.000
_cell.length_b   1.000
_cell.length_c   1.000
_cell.angle_alpha   90.00
_cell.angle_beta   90.00
_cell.angle_gamma   90.00
#
_symmetry.space_group_name_H-M   'P 1'
#
loop_
_entity.id
_entity.type
_entity.pdbx_description
1 polymer ?
#
loop_
_entity_poly.entity_id
_entity_poly.type
_entity_poly.pdbx_seq_one_letter_code
_entity_poly.pdbx_strand_id
1 'polypeptide(L)' 'MMTLVSTRGRDFPLADIGKRLRCPRCGCREIRVIYVLPGERVPQFGKAAIGKW' A
#
# COMPACT_ATOMS: atom_id res chain seq x y z
N MET A 1 -13.27 6.19 3.32
CA MET A 1 -12.66 7.26 2.51
C MET A 1 -11.47 6.66 1.76
N MET A 2 -11.58 6.48 0.44
CA MET A 2 -10.45 6.06 -0.39
C MET A 2 -9.74 7.33 -0.87
N THR A 3 -8.50 7.52 -0.47
CA THR A 3 -7.66 8.63 -0.95
C THR A 3 -7.06 8.22 -2.28
N LEU A 4 -7.43 8.94 -3.35
CA LEU A 4 -6.79 8.79 -4.66
C LEU A 4 -5.35 9.30 -4.56
N VAL A 5 -4.37 8.41 -4.61
CA VAL A 5 -2.96 8.79 -4.74
C VAL A 5 -2.68 8.95 -6.24
N SER A 6 -3.04 10.11 -6.80
CA SER A 6 -2.46 10.52 -8.07
C SER A 6 -0.98 10.78 -7.83
N THR A 7 -0.09 9.98 -8.43
CA THR A 7 1.33 10.27 -8.39
C THR A 7 1.50 11.67 -8.99
N ARG A 8 2.07 12.62 -8.23
CA ARG A 8 2.27 14.02 -8.68
C ARG A 8 3.35 14.13 -9.78
N GLY A 9 3.27 13.33 -10.83
CA GLY A 9 4.21 13.29 -11.94
C GLY A 9 4.44 11.88 -12.46
N ARG A 10 4.80 11.79 -13.75
CA ARG A 10 5.18 10.53 -14.42
C ARG A 10 6.48 9.93 -13.87
N ASP A 11 7.36 10.78 -13.34
CA ASP A 11 8.74 10.41 -12.98
C ASP A 11 8.92 10.07 -11.49
N PHE A 12 7.84 10.07 -10.70
CA PHE A 12 7.96 9.70 -9.29
C PHE A 12 7.95 8.17 -9.12
N PRO A 13 9.01 7.56 -8.58
CA PRO A 13 9.09 6.10 -8.49
C PRO A 13 8.04 5.56 -7.52
N LEU A 14 7.28 4.55 -7.96
CA LEU A 14 6.26 3.89 -7.13
C LEU A 14 6.86 3.39 -5.81
N ALA A 15 8.09 2.85 -5.83
CA ALA A 15 8.78 2.39 -4.63
C ALA A 15 8.88 3.45 -3.51
N ASP A 16 8.87 4.74 -3.84
CA ASP A 16 9.01 5.84 -2.89
C ASP A 16 7.68 6.42 -2.39
N ILE A 17 6.53 5.94 -2.86
CA ILE A 17 5.20 6.45 -2.44
C ILE A 17 5.03 6.40 -0.91
N GLY A 18 5.54 5.34 -0.26
CA GLY A 18 5.46 5.20 1.20
C GLY A 18 6.10 6.37 1.96
N LYS A 19 7.13 7.01 1.41
CA LYS A 19 7.81 8.16 2.02
C LYS A 19 6.95 9.43 2.05
N ARG A 20 5.90 9.50 1.22
CA ARG A 20 5.04 10.68 1.06
C ARG A 20 3.65 10.53 1.68
N LEU A 21 3.23 9.31 1.95
CA LEU A 21 1.93 9.03 2.53
C LEU A 21 1.97 9.12 4.06
N ARG A 22 0.78 9.27 4.64
CA ARG A 22 0.58 9.38 6.08
C ARG A 22 -0.65 8.57 6.45
N CYS A 23 -0.62 7.89 7.59
CA CYS A 23 -1.80 7.21 8.13
C CYS A 23 -2.90 8.26 8.39
N PRO A 24 -4.08 8.14 7.76
CA PRO A 24 -5.16 9.12 7.94
C PRO A 24 -5.80 9.05 9.33
N ARG A 25 -5.57 7.97 10.09
CA ARG A 25 -6.12 7.77 11.44
C ARG A 25 -5.28 8.46 12.52
N CYS A 26 -3.96 8.33 12.47
CA CYS A 26 -3.07 8.76 13.55
C CYS A 26 -1.93 9.69 13.11
N GLY A 27 -1.76 9.93 11.80
CA GLY A 27 -0.67 10.76 11.31
C GLY A 27 0.70 10.08 11.27
N CYS A 28 0.81 8.79 11.58
CA CYS A 28 2.08 8.06 11.47
C CYS A 28 2.58 8.04 10.01
N ARG A 29 3.91 8.16 9.82
CA ARG A 29 4.57 8.06 8.51
C ARG A 29 5.20 6.69 8.25
N GLU A 30 5.32 5.86 9.28
CA GLU A 30 5.73 4.46 9.15
C GLU A 30 4.53 3.65 8.64
N ILE A 31 4.34 3.66 7.33
CA ILE A 31 3.27 2.90 6.68
C ILE A 31 3.84 1.99 5.60
N ARG A 32 3.12 0.90 5.30
CA ARG A 32 3.43 0.04 4.16
C ARG A 32 2.43 0.29 3.05
N VAL A 33 2.90 0.27 1.81
CA VAL A 33 2.08 0.42 0.60
C VAL A 33 2.00 -0.92 -0.10
N ILE A 34 0.79 -1.33 -0.48
CA ILE A 34 0.53 -2.54 -1.26
C ILE A 34 0.05 -2.08 -2.63
N TYR A 35 0.72 -2.56 -3.68
CA TYR A 35 0.29 -2.32 -5.05
C TYR A 35 -0.56 -3.49 -5.53
N VAL A 36 -1.70 -3.16 -6.12
CA VAL A 36 -2.56 -4.12 -6.81
C VAL A 36 -2.57 -3.72 -8.28
N LEU A 37 -1.98 -4.55 -9.12
CA LEU A 37 -2.03 -4.36 -10.56
C LEU A 37 -3.39 -4.81 -11.08
N PRO A 38 -4.09 -4.00 -11.88
CA PRO A 38 -5.35 -4.42 -12.48
C PRO A 38 -5.10 -5.65 -13.38
N GLY A 39 -5.88 -6.71 -13.17
CA GLY A 39 -5.77 -7.99 -13.90
C GLY A 39 -5.03 -9.10 -13.16
N GLU A 40 -4.28 -8.77 -12.10
CA GLU A 40 -3.63 -9.76 -11.24
C GLU A 40 -4.56 -10.11 -10.08
N ARG A 41 -4.71 -11.41 -9.76
CA ARG A 41 -5.52 -11.84 -8.61
C ARG A 41 -4.92 -11.22 -7.35
N VAL A 42 -5.65 -10.30 -6.72
CA VAL A 42 -5.26 -9.64 -5.47
C VAL A 42 -4.70 -10.67 -4.47
N PRO A 43 -3.42 -10.55 -4.05
CA PRO A 43 -2.91 -11.37 -2.96
C PRO A 43 -3.71 -11.05 -1.71
N GLN A 44 -4.48 -12.03 -1.22
CA GLN A 44 -5.25 -11.89 0.02
C GLN A 44 -4.27 -11.86 1.20
N PHE A 45 -3.72 -10.69 1.51
CA PHE A 45 -3.03 -10.47 2.78
C PHE A 45 -4.09 -10.53 3.90
N GLY A 46 -4.33 -11.74 4.42
CA GLY A 46 -5.35 -11.93 5.44
C GLY A 46 -5.92 -13.33 5.62
N LYS A 47 -5.14 -14.41 5.45
CA LYS A 47 -5.33 -15.65 6.20
C LYS A 47 -3.96 -16.21 6.54
N ALA A 48 -3.43 -15.82 7.69
CA ALA A 48 -2.32 -16.56 8.28
C ALA A 48 -2.79 -18.01 8.43
N ALA A 49 -2.16 -18.94 7.71
CA ALA A 49 -2.30 -20.34 8.01
C ALA A 49 -1.76 -20.54 9.42
N ILE A 50 -2.66 -20.72 10.39
CA ILE A 50 -2.33 -21.27 11.70
C ILE A 50 -1.92 -22.74 11.46
N GLY A 51 -0.65 -22.95 11.13
CA GLY A 51 -0.16 -24.26 10.71
C GLY A 51 1.24 -24.54 11.25
N LYS A 52 1.26 -25.24 12.39
CA LYS A 52 2.32 -26.12 12.96
C LYS A 52 3.76 -25.81 12.57
N TRP A 53 4.56 -25.37 13.53
CA TRP A 53 5.75 -26.09 14.02
C TRP A 53 5.83 -25.90 15.54
#